data_AF-A0A7C8NFZ3-F1
#
_entry.id   AF-A0A7C8NFZ3-F1
#
_cell.length_a   1.000
_cell.length_b   1.000
_cell.length_c   1.000
_cell.angle_alpha   90.00
_cell.angle_beta   90.00
_cell.angle_gamma   90.00
#
_symmetry.space_group_name_H-M   'P 1'
#
loop_
_entity.id
_entity.type
_entity.pdbx_description
1 polymer ?
#
loop_
_entity_poly.entity_id
_entity_poly.type
_entity_poly.pdbx_seq_one_letter_code
_entity_poly.pdbx_strand_id
1 'polypeptide(L)'
;MSDESANPYPTVEPIATDVSPNQANETNPFTPSKDPTVTHFHSFFYDTFTWKYPRTTGLLFASSLAFFLLGHYVNILRYAFKAAYITFAATAAIEYLGRPTTGTGFMTQVRPAKYYTIPRENLEMVFAEIHEFLNFIVLEFQRVIFVENLTVTIASFVFSLIGYFLVKFMPIWSLLILADVLLFTAPLLYLQNQELIDSHIRQASAAANDQLQNARGLAEKHTADYSAKAKAYANDITGKLVSVYQDRQKITKSDTIKTE
;
A
#
# COMPACT_ATOMS: atom_id res chain seq x y z
N MET A 1 -75.79 32.04 -26.06
CA MET A 1 -75.53 31.44 -24.75
C MET A 1 -74.09 31.79 -24.41
N SER A 2 -73.94 32.69 -23.45
CA SER A 2 -72.73 33.00 -22.69
C SER A 2 -71.57 33.74 -23.37
N ASP A 3 -71.39 34.97 -22.89
CA ASP A 3 -70.24 35.85 -23.00
C ASP A 3 -68.90 35.17 -22.64
N GLU A 4 -67.82 35.57 -23.33
CA GLU A 4 -66.55 35.78 -22.64
C GLU A 4 -65.83 36.99 -23.27
N SER A 5 -65.68 38.01 -22.44
CA SER A 5 -65.14 39.32 -22.74
C SER A 5 -63.62 39.33 -22.91
N ALA A 6 -63.19 40.00 -23.98
CA ALA A 6 -61.93 40.70 -24.23
C ALA A 6 -60.82 40.72 -23.16
N ASN A 7 -59.58 40.50 -23.62
CA ASN A 7 -58.48 41.44 -23.33
C ASN A 7 -57.47 41.48 -24.51
N PRO A 8 -57.17 42.65 -25.09
CA PRO A 8 -56.30 42.80 -26.26
C PRO A 8 -54.87 43.15 -25.83
N TYR A 9 -53.85 42.50 -26.38
CA TYR A 9 -52.48 42.99 -26.67
C TYR A 9 -51.55 41.79 -26.97
N PRO A 10 -50.55 41.94 -27.86
CA PRO A 10 -49.88 40.82 -28.51
C PRO A 10 -48.85 40.13 -27.62
N THR A 11 -48.84 38.80 -27.64
CA THR A 11 -47.86 37.94 -26.98
C THR A 11 -46.51 38.10 -27.66
N VAL A 12 -45.56 38.73 -26.98
CA VAL A 12 -44.16 38.81 -27.40
C VAL A 12 -43.49 37.49 -27.06
N GLU A 13 -43.05 36.75 -28.08
CA GLU A 13 -42.25 35.53 -27.90
C GLU A 13 -40.89 35.87 -27.27
N PRO A 14 -40.49 35.25 -26.15
CA PRO A 14 -39.16 35.43 -25.60
C PRO A 14 -38.11 34.65 -26.42
N ILE A 15 -37.09 35.40 -26.83
CA ILE A 15 -35.87 35.00 -27.54
C ILE A 15 -35.27 33.73 -26.92
N ALA A 16 -35.15 32.68 -27.73
CA ALA A 16 -34.40 31.48 -27.40
C ALA A 16 -32.93 31.86 -27.13
N THR A 17 -32.53 31.82 -25.86
CA THR A 17 -31.13 31.87 -25.47
C THR A 17 -30.69 30.45 -25.16
N ASP A 18 -29.84 29.94 -26.04
CA ASP A 18 -29.13 28.66 -25.98
C ASP A 18 -28.46 28.46 -24.62
N VAL A 19 -29.02 27.58 -23.78
CA VAL A 19 -28.41 27.18 -22.51
C VAL A 19 -27.64 25.88 -22.74
N SER A 20 -26.34 26.04 -23.00
CA SER A 20 -25.35 24.96 -22.97
C SER A 20 -25.33 24.32 -21.57
N PRO A 21 -25.49 22.99 -21.42
CA PRO A 21 -25.63 22.36 -20.12
C PRO A 21 -24.25 22.00 -19.58
N ASN A 22 -23.48 22.97 -19.07
CA ASN A 22 -22.27 22.70 -18.28
C ASN A 22 -21.77 24.01 -17.68
N GLN A 23 -22.33 24.48 -16.56
CA GLN A 23 -21.65 25.28 -15.53
C GLN A 23 -22.55 25.39 -14.28
N ALA A 24 -22.55 24.33 -13.47
CA ALA A 24 -22.98 24.39 -12.08
C ALA A 24 -22.21 23.32 -11.31
N ASN A 25 -20.93 23.57 -11.05
CA ASN A 25 -20.20 22.85 -10.00
C ASN A 25 -19.81 23.89 -8.97
N GLU A 26 -20.77 24.18 -8.10
CA GLU A 26 -20.57 25.00 -6.91
C GLU A 26 -19.54 24.32 -6.01
N THR A 27 -18.53 25.10 -5.64
CA THR A 27 -17.45 24.75 -4.74
C THR A 27 -17.97 24.52 -3.32
N ASN A 28 -18.13 23.24 -2.97
CA ASN A 28 -18.26 22.80 -1.58
C ASN A 28 -16.85 22.76 -0.96
N PRO A 29 -16.56 23.43 0.18
CA PRO A 29 -15.22 23.42 0.78
C PRO A 29 -14.85 22.11 1.48
N PHE A 30 -15.67 21.06 1.35
CA PHE A 30 -15.39 19.71 1.87
C PHE A 30 -15.70 18.61 0.83
N THR A 31 -15.45 18.89 -0.45
CA THR A 31 -15.35 17.85 -1.47
C THR A 31 -13.88 17.69 -1.88
N PRO A 32 -13.25 16.52 -1.70
CA PRO A 32 -11.97 16.25 -2.34
C PRO A 32 -12.22 16.16 -3.84
N SER A 33 -12.12 17.29 -4.54
CA SER A 33 -12.39 17.40 -5.97
C SER A 33 -11.15 17.08 -6.79
N LYS A 34 -11.00 15.77 -7.05
CA LYS A 34 -10.35 15.07 -8.19
C LYS A 34 -9.80 13.79 -7.62
N ASP A 35 -10.09 12.64 -8.24
CA ASP A 35 -9.33 11.40 -8.04
C ASP A 35 -7.85 11.74 -7.91
N PRO A 36 -7.26 11.67 -6.71
CA PRO A 36 -5.85 11.84 -6.60
C PRO A 36 -5.25 10.48 -7.03
N THR A 37 -4.12 10.52 -7.72
CA THR A 37 -3.10 9.46 -7.66
C THR A 37 -3.21 8.24 -8.58
N VAL A 38 -3.20 8.49 -9.88
CA VAL A 38 -2.15 7.81 -10.68
C VAL A 38 -0.92 8.69 -10.62
N THR A 39 -0.16 8.57 -9.53
CA THR A 39 1.14 9.25 -9.44
C THR A 39 2.03 8.69 -10.54
N HIS A 40 2.73 9.56 -11.26
CA HIS A 40 3.56 9.16 -12.40
C HIS A 40 4.63 8.10 -12.03
N PHE A 41 4.90 7.94 -10.73
CA PHE A 41 5.71 6.86 -10.17
C PHE A 41 5.23 5.45 -10.51
N HIS A 42 3.92 5.16 -10.60
CA HIS A 42 3.46 3.81 -10.93
C HIS A 42 3.96 3.37 -12.30
N SER A 43 3.84 4.23 -13.32
CA SER A 43 4.32 3.93 -14.67
C SER A 43 5.85 3.92 -14.71
N PHE A 44 6.52 4.83 -13.99
CA PHE A 44 7.97 4.83 -13.87
C PHE A 44 8.50 3.52 -13.27
N PHE A 45 7.95 3.07 -12.14
CA PHE A 45 8.36 1.82 -11.49
C PHE A 45 8.03 0.61 -12.34
N TYR A 46 6.83 0.57 -12.92
CA TYR A 46 6.44 -0.51 -13.81
C TYR A 46 7.40 -0.65 -15.00
N ASP A 47 7.67 0.45 -15.71
CA ASP A 47 8.57 0.46 -16.87
C ASP A 47 10.02 0.10 -16.46
N THR A 48 10.46 0.57 -15.30
CA THR A 48 11.79 0.31 -14.76
C THR A 48 11.95 -1.17 -14.40
N PHE A 49 11.09 -1.70 -13.54
CA PHE A 49 11.22 -3.07 -13.00
C PHE A 49 10.82 -4.15 -13.99
N THR A 50 10.01 -3.84 -15.00
CA THR A 50 9.71 -4.72 -16.13
C THR A 50 10.86 -4.78 -17.14
N TRP A 51 11.95 -4.02 -16.93
CA TRP A 51 13.08 -3.91 -17.86
C TRP A 51 12.68 -3.49 -19.27
N LYS A 52 11.63 -2.66 -19.39
CA LYS A 52 11.15 -2.16 -20.69
C LYS A 52 12.25 -1.43 -21.46
N TYR A 53 13.11 -0.70 -20.76
CA TYR A 53 14.31 -0.05 -21.29
C TYR A 53 15.57 -0.65 -20.64
N PRO A 54 16.08 -1.79 -21.15
CA PRO A 54 17.06 -2.61 -20.43
C PRO A 54 18.39 -1.91 -20.17
N ARG A 55 18.80 -0.96 -21.04
CA ARG A 55 20.02 -0.17 -20.83
C ARG A 55 19.88 0.80 -19.66
N THR A 56 18.74 1.50 -19.60
CA THR A 56 18.46 2.48 -18.54
C THR A 56 18.24 1.76 -17.21
N THR A 57 17.39 0.73 -17.19
CA THR A 57 17.14 -0.10 -16.00
C THR A 57 18.43 -0.75 -15.51
N GLY A 58 19.24 -1.32 -16.40
CA GLY A 58 20.52 -1.94 -16.04
C GLY A 58 21.51 -0.94 -15.45
N LEU A 59 21.55 0.30 -15.97
CA LEU A 59 22.38 1.37 -15.39
C LEU A 59 21.87 1.80 -14.01
N LEU A 60 20.55 1.93 -13.84
CA LEU A 60 19.95 2.26 -12.54
C LEU A 60 20.26 1.18 -11.50
N PHE A 61 20.10 -0.09 -11.86
CA PHE A 61 20.44 -1.24 -11.01
C PHE A 61 21.93 -1.27 -10.67
N ALA A 62 22.81 -1.15 -11.67
CA ALA A 62 24.25 -1.13 -11.42
C ALA A 62 24.66 0.06 -10.55
N SER A 63 24.03 1.22 -10.73
CA SER A 63 24.27 2.43 -9.95
C SER A 63 23.78 2.30 -8.50
N SER A 64 22.57 1.79 -8.27
CA SER A 64 22.03 1.55 -6.92
C SER A 64 22.86 0.51 -6.18
N LEU A 65 23.20 -0.59 -6.84
CA LEU A 65 24.05 -1.64 -6.29
C LEU A 65 25.46 -1.12 -5.97
N ALA A 66 26.07 -0.36 -6.89
CA ALA A 66 27.35 0.27 -6.66
C ALA A 66 27.28 1.27 -5.50
N PHE A 67 26.19 2.04 -5.36
CA PHE A 67 25.99 2.95 -4.24
C PHE A 67 25.95 2.22 -2.90
N PHE A 68 25.24 1.11 -2.79
CA PHE A 68 25.22 0.30 -1.56
C PHE A 68 26.59 -0.31 -1.24
N LEU A 69 27.30 -0.82 -2.26
CA LEU A 69 28.64 -1.38 -2.09
C LEU A 69 29.65 -0.29 -1.70
N LEU A 70 29.69 0.84 -2.42
CA LEU A 70 30.57 1.96 -2.09
C LEU A 70 30.24 2.52 -0.72
N GLY A 71 28.97 2.70 -0.37
CA GLY A 71 28.57 3.21 0.95
C GLY A 71 29.04 2.33 2.10
N HIS A 72 29.10 1.02 1.90
CA HIS A 72 29.61 0.09 2.89
C HIS A 72 31.14 0.04 2.95
N TYR A 73 31.81 -0.08 1.79
CA TYR A 73 33.26 -0.30 1.73
C TYR A 73 34.07 1.00 1.79
N VAL A 74 33.52 2.10 1.28
CA VAL A 74 34.14 3.42 1.31
C VAL A 74 33.59 4.17 2.51
N ASN A 75 34.45 4.44 3.48
CA ASN A 75 34.08 5.30 4.60
C ASN A 75 34.09 6.78 4.16
N ILE A 76 33.07 7.15 3.37
CA ILE A 76 32.92 8.47 2.74
C ILE A 76 33.03 9.56 3.80
N LEU A 77 32.39 9.35 4.96
CA LEU A 77 32.39 10.31 6.06
C LEU A 77 33.79 10.54 6.63
N ARG A 78 34.56 9.46 6.85
CA ARG A 78 35.97 9.57 7.29
C ARG A 78 36.82 10.33 6.27
N TYR A 79 36.68 10.04 4.98
CA TYR A 79 37.45 10.72 3.95
C TYR A 79 37.02 12.19 3.78
N ALA A 80 35.72 12.48 3.91
CA ALA A 80 35.20 13.85 3.89
C ALA A 80 35.75 14.67 5.06
N PHE A 81 35.69 14.15 6.28
CA PHE A 81 36.31 14.80 7.45
C PHE A 81 37.82 14.90 7.29
N LYS A 82 38.47 13.90 6.69
CA LYS A 82 39.90 13.94 6.38
C LYS A 82 40.25 15.09 5.44
N ALA A 83 39.53 15.20 4.34
CA ALA A 83 39.70 16.30 3.39
C ALA A 83 39.41 17.65 4.04
N ALA A 84 38.36 17.74 4.85
CA ALA A 84 37.99 18.96 5.55
C ALA A 84 39.08 19.42 6.53
N TYR A 85 39.55 18.55 7.43
CA TYR A 85 40.57 18.95 8.41
C TYR A 85 41.90 19.29 7.73
N ILE A 86 42.30 18.55 6.69
CA ILE A 86 43.53 18.87 5.92
C ILE A 86 43.38 20.24 5.27
N THR A 87 42.24 20.53 4.65
CA THR A 87 41.97 21.82 4.00
C THR A 87 42.01 22.95 5.02
N PHE A 88 41.27 22.83 6.13
CA PHE A 88 41.25 23.86 7.18
C PHE A 88 42.61 24.04 7.84
N ALA A 89 43.34 22.96 8.12
CA ALA A 89 44.69 23.03 8.70
C ALA A 89 45.68 23.69 7.72
N ALA A 90 45.64 23.33 6.43
CA ALA A 90 46.48 23.96 5.41
C ALA A 90 46.18 25.45 5.27
N THR A 91 44.90 25.84 5.20
CA THR A 91 44.49 27.25 5.16
C THR A 91 44.92 28.00 6.41
N ALA A 92 44.73 27.41 7.60
CA ALA A 92 45.15 28.03 8.86
C ALA A 92 46.67 28.18 8.97
N ALA A 93 47.44 27.19 8.51
CA ALA A 93 48.91 27.24 8.52
C ALA A 93 49.44 28.32 7.56
N ILE A 94 48.90 28.41 6.35
CA ILE A 94 49.25 29.46 5.37
C ILE A 94 48.95 30.84 5.94
N GLU A 95 47.79 31.01 6.56
CA GLU A 95 47.37 32.28 7.16
C GLU A 95 48.25 32.66 8.37
N TYR A 96 48.59 31.71 9.23
CA TYR A 96 49.43 31.95 10.41
C TYR A 96 50.89 32.28 10.03
N LEU A 97 51.47 31.53 9.08
CA LEU A 97 52.85 31.72 8.62
C LEU A 97 53.01 32.89 7.65
N GLY A 98 51.97 33.26 6.91
CA GLY A 98 52.00 34.37 5.94
C GLY A 98 51.75 35.75 6.55
N ARG A 99 51.13 35.82 7.74
CA ARG A 99 50.89 37.10 8.44
C ARG A 99 52.16 37.90 8.77
N PRO A 100 53.25 37.30 9.31
CA PRO A 100 54.47 38.02 9.61
C PRO A 100 55.17 38.61 8.39
N THR A 101 55.05 37.97 7.22
CA THR A 101 55.75 38.38 5.99
C THR A 101 54.94 39.34 5.13
N THR A 102 53.60 39.25 5.16
CA THR A 102 52.72 39.97 4.23
C THR A 102 51.92 41.09 4.91
N GLY A 103 51.95 41.18 6.25
CA GLY A 103 51.26 42.20 7.05
C GLY A 103 49.73 42.07 7.09
N THR A 104 49.14 41.39 6.10
CA THR A 104 47.75 40.93 6.04
C THR A 104 47.72 39.47 5.58
N GLY A 105 46.73 38.70 6.02
CA GLY A 105 46.61 37.28 5.74
C GLY A 105 46.58 36.93 4.25
N PHE A 106 47.44 36.00 3.81
CA PHE A 106 47.55 35.61 2.39
C PHE A 106 46.22 35.12 1.82
N MET A 107 45.45 34.34 2.58
CA MET A 107 44.17 33.82 2.10
C MET A 107 43.07 34.88 2.03
N THR A 108 43.23 35.97 2.79
CA THR A 108 42.33 37.12 2.75
C THR A 108 42.50 37.93 1.46
N GLN A 109 43.70 37.91 0.87
CA GLN A 109 44.00 38.60 -0.39
C GLN A 109 43.49 37.83 -1.63
N VAL A 110 43.43 36.49 -1.56
CA VAL A 110 42.96 35.62 -2.67
C VAL A 110 41.43 35.41 -2.64
N ARG A 111 40.68 36.38 -2.09
CA ARG A 111 39.22 36.27 -1.97
C ARG A 111 38.57 36.22 -3.37
N PRO A 112 37.76 35.21 -3.70
CA PRO A 112 37.06 35.15 -4.97
C PRO A 112 36.00 36.26 -5.06
N ALA A 113 35.88 36.88 -6.25
CA ALA A 113 34.95 37.99 -6.50
C ALA A 113 33.47 37.58 -6.46
N LYS A 114 33.17 36.28 -6.65
CA LYS A 114 31.82 35.73 -6.60
C LYS A 114 31.83 34.37 -5.93
N TYR A 115 30.93 34.17 -4.97
CA TYR A 115 30.68 32.87 -4.39
C TYR A 115 29.68 32.10 -5.25
N TYR A 116 29.91 30.80 -5.44
CA TYR A 116 28.96 29.93 -6.10
C TYR A 116 27.77 29.68 -5.18
N THR A 117 26.56 29.97 -5.68
CA THR A 117 25.29 29.73 -4.98
C THR A 117 24.51 28.67 -5.74
N ILE A 118 23.74 27.86 -5.00
CA ILE A 118 22.84 26.88 -5.61
C ILE A 118 21.58 27.63 -6.09
N PRO A 119 21.16 27.47 -7.35
CA PRO A 119 19.94 28.10 -7.87
C PRO A 119 18.70 27.56 -7.15
N ARG A 120 17.74 28.44 -6.85
CA ARG A 120 16.53 28.10 -6.09
C ARG A 120 15.61 27.16 -6.87
N GLU A 121 15.57 27.34 -8.18
CA GLU A 121 14.72 26.61 -9.12
C GLU A 121 14.99 25.10 -9.05
N ASN A 122 16.28 24.71 -8.91
CA ASN A 122 16.68 23.31 -8.78
C ASN A 122 16.21 22.73 -7.43
N LEU A 123 16.25 23.52 -6.37
CA LEU A 123 15.79 23.08 -5.05
C LEU A 123 14.28 22.89 -5.08
N GLU A 124 13.52 23.83 -5.62
CA GLU A 124 12.06 23.74 -5.69
C GLU A 124 11.60 22.53 -6.49
N MET A 125 12.27 22.23 -7.61
CA MET A 125 11.99 21.03 -8.40
C MET A 125 12.21 19.75 -7.59
N VAL A 126 13.35 19.63 -6.90
CA VAL A 126 13.67 18.45 -6.09
C VAL A 126 12.70 18.31 -4.91
N PHE A 127 12.37 19.42 -4.24
CA PHE A 127 11.42 19.40 -3.13
C PHE A 127 10.01 19.06 -3.57
N ALA A 128 9.57 19.55 -4.74
CA ALA A 128 8.28 19.17 -5.32
C ALA A 128 8.21 17.67 -5.59
N GLU A 129 9.27 17.11 -6.19
CA GLU A 129 9.36 15.68 -6.49
C GLU A 129 9.33 14.81 -5.21
N ILE A 130 10.11 15.20 -4.20
CA ILE A 130 10.12 14.52 -2.89
C ILE A 130 8.74 14.59 -2.24
N HIS A 131 8.07 15.74 -2.32
CA HIS A 131 6.74 15.92 -1.75
C HIS A 131 5.71 15.00 -2.42
N GLU A 132 5.70 14.94 -3.76
CA GLU A 132 4.82 14.03 -4.50
C GLU A 132 5.12 12.57 -4.18
N PHE A 133 6.41 12.20 -4.09
CA PHE A 133 6.84 10.85 -3.76
C PHE A 133 6.42 10.42 -2.34
N LEU A 134 6.57 11.30 -1.36
CA LEU A 134 6.14 11.00 0.01
C LEU A 134 4.62 10.85 0.10
N ASN A 135 3.87 11.72 -0.58
CA ASN A 135 2.41 11.58 -0.64
C ASN A 135 2.02 10.24 -1.29
N PHE A 136 2.70 9.85 -2.37
CA PHE A 136 2.50 8.55 -3.00
C PHE A 136 2.72 7.38 -2.04
N ILE A 137 3.85 7.37 -1.30
CA ILE A 137 4.12 6.30 -0.31
C ILE A 137 3.04 6.26 0.76
N VAL A 138 2.65 7.42 1.32
CA VAL A 138 1.67 7.49 2.40
C VAL A 138 0.32 6.95 1.92
N LEU A 139 -0.11 7.35 0.73
CA LEU A 139 -1.36 6.88 0.15
C LEU A 139 -1.32 5.38 -0.12
N GLU A 140 -0.27 4.89 -0.78
CA GLU A 140 -0.17 3.45 -1.09
C GLU A 140 -0.09 2.60 0.18
N PHE A 141 0.60 3.08 1.21
CA PHE A 141 0.62 2.43 2.52
C PHE A 141 -0.78 2.36 3.16
N GLN A 142 -1.55 3.45 3.08
CA GLN A 142 -2.95 3.46 3.52
C GLN A 142 -3.78 2.44 2.73
N ARG A 143 -3.63 2.37 1.39
CA ARG A 143 -4.32 1.38 0.55
C ARG A 143 -4.05 -0.05 1.00
N VAL A 144 -2.81 -0.37 1.37
CA VAL A 144 -2.40 -1.69 1.87
C VAL A 144 -3.07 -2.01 3.22
N ILE A 145 -3.08 -1.07 4.16
CA ILE A 145 -3.68 -1.25 5.49
C ILE A 145 -5.21 -1.36 5.42
N PHE A 146 -5.85 -0.53 4.58
CA PHE A 146 -7.29 -0.56 4.38
C PHE A 146 -7.74 -1.67 3.42
N VAL A 147 -6.81 -2.50 2.95
CA VAL A 147 -7.08 -3.67 2.10
C VAL A 147 -7.86 -3.28 0.83
N GLU A 148 -7.47 -2.18 0.20
CA GLU A 148 -8.05 -1.75 -1.09
C GLU A 148 -7.79 -2.81 -2.18
N ASN A 149 -6.65 -3.51 -2.08
CA ASN A 149 -6.34 -4.69 -2.88
C ASN A 149 -5.83 -5.83 -1.99
N LEU A 150 -6.65 -6.88 -1.86
CA LEU A 150 -6.33 -8.05 -1.04
C LEU A 150 -5.02 -8.73 -1.46
N THR A 151 -4.74 -8.83 -2.77
CA THR A 151 -3.52 -9.45 -3.29
C THR A 151 -2.28 -8.68 -2.82
N VAL A 152 -2.32 -7.35 -2.87
CA VAL A 152 -1.20 -6.49 -2.43
C VAL A 152 -1.02 -6.58 -0.91
N THR A 153 -2.10 -6.62 -0.13
CA THR A 153 -2.02 -6.80 1.32
C THR A 153 -1.44 -8.16 1.71
N ILE A 154 -1.88 -9.25 1.06
CA ILE A 154 -1.32 -10.59 1.29
C ILE A 154 0.16 -10.63 0.89
N ALA A 155 0.51 -10.06 -0.27
CA ALA A 155 1.90 -9.97 -0.70
C ALA A 155 2.74 -9.20 0.34
N SER A 156 2.25 -8.06 0.83
CA SER A 156 2.91 -7.24 1.85
C SER A 156 3.10 -8.00 3.16
N PHE A 157 2.12 -8.80 3.58
CA PHE A 157 2.24 -9.69 4.74
C PHE A 157 3.35 -10.72 4.54
N VAL A 158 3.39 -11.40 3.38
CA VAL A 158 4.43 -12.38 3.06
C VAL A 158 5.81 -11.73 3.01
N PHE A 159 5.94 -10.57 2.35
CA PHE A 159 7.17 -9.79 2.30
C PHE A 159 7.65 -9.39 3.71
N SER A 160 6.74 -8.90 4.56
CA SER A 160 7.05 -8.54 5.95
C SER A 160 7.50 -9.75 6.78
N LEU A 161 6.84 -10.90 6.62
CA LEU A 161 7.19 -12.14 7.29
C LEU A 161 8.59 -12.63 6.89
N ILE A 162 8.88 -12.65 5.59
CA ILE A 162 10.21 -13.00 5.07
C ILE A 162 11.25 -12.01 5.61
N GLY A 163 10.98 -10.71 5.51
CA GLY A 163 11.86 -9.66 6.01
C GLY A 163 12.19 -9.82 7.49
N TYR A 164 11.19 -10.14 8.32
CA TYR A 164 11.38 -10.41 9.76
C TYR A 164 12.39 -11.54 10.00
N PHE A 165 12.29 -12.65 9.27
CA PHE A 165 13.25 -13.74 9.41
C PHE A 165 14.62 -13.38 8.84
N LEU A 166 14.70 -12.68 7.71
CA LEU A 166 15.96 -12.31 7.05
C LEU A 166 16.84 -11.41 7.94
N VAL A 167 16.24 -10.47 8.67
CA VAL A 167 16.96 -9.60 9.61
C VAL A 167 17.69 -10.39 10.70
N LYS A 168 17.19 -11.58 11.07
CA LYS A 168 17.86 -12.46 12.03
C LYS A 168 19.11 -13.15 11.45
N PHE A 169 19.14 -13.37 10.14
CA PHE A 169 20.20 -14.15 9.48
C PHE A 169 21.31 -13.27 8.90
N MET A 170 21.01 -12.04 8.48
CA MET A 170 21.94 -11.19 7.74
C MET A 170 22.01 -9.76 8.28
N PRO A 171 23.17 -9.07 8.18
CA PRO A 171 23.29 -7.67 8.55
C PRO A 171 22.48 -6.78 7.60
N ILE A 172 22.05 -5.61 8.10
CA ILE A 172 21.19 -4.68 7.35
C ILE A 172 21.76 -4.30 5.97
N TRP A 173 23.08 -4.14 5.84
CA TRP A 173 23.73 -3.82 4.56
C TRP A 173 23.56 -4.93 3.51
N SER A 174 23.70 -6.20 3.93
CA SER A 174 23.47 -7.34 3.06
C SER A 174 21.99 -7.45 2.68
N LEU A 175 21.09 -7.09 3.59
CA LEU A 175 19.66 -7.06 3.34
C LEU A 175 19.31 -6.02 2.27
N LEU A 176 19.91 -4.83 2.32
CA LEU A 176 19.70 -3.78 1.32
C LEU A 176 20.16 -4.21 -0.07
N ILE A 177 21.34 -4.83 -0.17
CA ILE A 177 21.85 -5.37 -1.44
C ILE A 177 20.92 -6.46 -1.98
N LEU A 178 20.49 -7.39 -1.11
CA LEU A 178 19.56 -8.45 -1.50
C LEU A 178 18.22 -7.87 -1.96
N ALA A 179 17.69 -6.88 -1.25
CA ALA A 179 16.44 -6.22 -1.61
C ALA A 179 16.55 -5.53 -2.98
N ASP A 180 17.66 -4.83 -3.26
CA ASP A 180 17.91 -4.20 -4.56
C ASP A 180 17.97 -5.25 -5.69
N VAL A 181 18.72 -6.33 -5.50
CA VAL A 181 18.76 -7.45 -6.46
C VAL A 181 17.37 -8.03 -6.69
N LEU A 182 16.62 -8.35 -5.63
CA LEU A 182 15.27 -8.90 -5.77
C LEU A 182 14.31 -7.91 -6.43
N LEU A 183 14.40 -6.63 -6.13
CA LEU A 183 13.53 -5.60 -6.71
C LEU A 183 13.68 -5.50 -8.23
N PHE A 184 14.91 -5.59 -8.74
CA PHE A 184 15.16 -5.56 -10.19
C PHE A 184 14.99 -6.91 -10.88
N THR A 185 15.27 -8.02 -10.20
CA THR A 185 15.24 -9.36 -10.82
C THR A 185 13.91 -10.09 -10.67
N ALA A 186 13.18 -9.91 -9.58
CA ALA A 186 11.96 -10.68 -9.31
C ALA A 186 10.85 -10.43 -10.34
N PRO A 187 10.53 -9.18 -10.73
CA PRO A 187 9.53 -8.93 -11.77
C PRO A 187 9.96 -9.48 -13.13
N LEU A 188 11.25 -9.38 -13.46
CA LEU A 188 11.81 -9.93 -14.70
C LEU A 188 11.69 -11.46 -14.76
N LEU A 189 12.05 -12.15 -13.67
CA LEU A 189 11.94 -13.61 -13.56
C LEU A 189 10.48 -14.06 -13.61
N TYR A 190 9.56 -13.28 -13.01
CA TYR A 190 8.13 -13.54 -13.10
C TYR A 190 7.67 -13.48 -14.55
N LEU A 191 7.97 -12.40 -15.27
CA LEU A 191 7.56 -12.23 -16.67
C LEU A 191 8.14 -13.31 -17.58
N GLN A 192 9.39 -13.73 -17.35
CA GLN A 192 10.02 -14.79 -18.15
C GLN A 192 9.42 -16.18 -17.91
N ASN A 193 8.86 -16.44 -16.71
CA ASN A 193 8.34 -17.75 -16.31
C ASN A 193 6.86 -17.70 -15.93
N GLN A 194 6.13 -16.72 -16.45
CA GLN A 194 4.78 -16.39 -16.00
C GLN A 194 3.83 -17.59 -16.11
N GLU A 195 3.86 -18.30 -17.25
CA GLU A 195 2.99 -19.46 -17.48
C GLU A 195 3.22 -20.56 -16.43
N LEU A 196 4.48 -20.86 -16.13
CA LEU A 196 4.85 -21.86 -15.13
C LEU A 196 4.40 -21.43 -13.74
N ILE A 197 4.68 -20.19 -13.34
CA ILE A 197 4.33 -19.65 -12.02
C ILE A 197 2.81 -19.62 -11.86
N ASP A 198 2.08 -19.10 -12.84
CA ASP A 198 0.62 -19.02 -12.81
C ASP A 198 0.00 -20.43 -12.79
N SER A 199 0.63 -21.42 -13.45
CA SER A 199 0.18 -22.82 -13.38
C SER A 199 0.32 -23.40 -11.97
N HIS A 200 1.44 -23.14 -11.29
CA HIS A 200 1.66 -23.57 -9.91
C HIS A 200 0.73 -22.87 -8.92
N ILE A 201 0.47 -21.56 -9.11
CA ILE A 201 -0.49 -20.82 -8.30
C ILE A 201 -1.89 -21.41 -8.46
N ARG A 202 -2.32 -21.73 -9.70
CA ARG A 202 -3.61 -22.38 -9.97
C ARG A 202 -3.72 -23.78 -9.34
N GLN A 203 -2.66 -24.57 -9.42
CA GLN A 203 -2.64 -25.90 -8.78
C GLN A 203 -2.69 -25.79 -7.26
N ALA A 204 -1.94 -24.87 -6.67
CA ALA A 204 -1.95 -24.62 -5.24
C ALA A 204 -3.32 -24.12 -4.75
N SER A 205 -3.95 -23.20 -5.49
CA SER A 205 -5.27 -22.70 -5.14
C SER A 205 -6.35 -23.77 -5.28
N ALA A 206 -6.28 -24.62 -6.31
CA ALA A 206 -7.17 -25.77 -6.45
C ALA A 206 -7.01 -26.74 -5.28
N ALA A 207 -5.77 -27.15 -4.94
CA ALA A 207 -5.50 -28.05 -3.82
C ALA A 207 -5.95 -27.45 -2.46
N ALA A 208 -5.73 -26.15 -2.25
CA ALA A 208 -6.21 -25.45 -1.05
C ALA A 208 -7.74 -25.41 -0.99
N ASN A 209 -8.39 -25.16 -2.12
CA ASN A 209 -9.85 -25.15 -2.20
C ASN A 209 -10.44 -26.55 -1.96
N ASP A 210 -9.82 -27.61 -2.50
CA ASP A 210 -10.23 -28.98 -2.25
C ASP A 210 -10.12 -29.35 -0.77
N GLN A 211 -9.00 -28.97 -0.12
CA GLN A 211 -8.84 -29.16 1.33
C GLN A 211 -9.87 -28.36 2.13
N LEU A 212 -10.18 -27.13 1.70
CA LEU A 212 -11.19 -26.30 2.34
C LEU A 212 -12.60 -26.89 2.18
N GLN A 213 -12.94 -27.43 1.01
CA GLN A 213 -14.21 -28.12 0.78
C GLN A 213 -14.32 -29.39 1.60
N ASN A 214 -13.25 -30.18 1.68
CA ASN A 214 -13.20 -31.37 2.54
C ASN A 214 -13.34 -31.02 4.02
N ALA A 215 -12.66 -29.97 4.49
CA ALA A 215 -12.76 -29.50 5.87
C ALA A 215 -14.18 -28.96 6.18
N ARG A 216 -14.78 -28.20 5.25
CA ARG A 216 -16.18 -27.73 5.38
C ARG A 216 -17.16 -28.89 5.41
N GLY A 217 -17.04 -29.85 4.50
CA GLY A 217 -17.89 -31.04 4.49
C GLY A 217 -17.76 -31.88 5.77
N LEU A 218 -16.55 -32.01 6.32
CA LEU A 218 -16.33 -32.70 7.59
C LEU A 218 -16.92 -31.92 8.77
N ALA A 219 -16.78 -30.59 8.80
CA ALA A 219 -17.37 -29.73 9.82
C ALA A 219 -18.90 -29.76 9.76
N GLU A 220 -19.49 -29.71 8.57
CA GLU A 220 -20.94 -29.84 8.35
C GLU A 220 -21.44 -31.20 8.82
N LYS A 221 -20.74 -32.28 8.48
CA LYS A 221 -21.09 -33.64 8.92
C LYS A 221 -21.05 -33.76 10.45
N HIS A 222 -19.99 -33.29 11.09
CA HIS A 222 -19.91 -33.31 12.56
C HIS A 222 -20.99 -32.43 13.19
N THR A 223 -21.24 -31.24 12.66
CA THR A 223 -22.30 -30.35 13.15
C THR A 223 -23.68 -30.98 13.00
N ALA A 224 -23.95 -31.64 11.87
CA ALA A 224 -25.18 -32.37 11.62
C ALA A 224 -25.34 -33.57 12.56
N ASP A 225 -24.29 -34.36 12.77
CA ASP A 225 -24.29 -35.50 13.68
C ASP A 225 -24.55 -35.07 15.13
N TYR A 226 -23.91 -33.99 15.60
CA TYR A 226 -24.15 -33.45 16.94
C TYR A 226 -25.55 -32.86 17.07
N SER A 227 -26.02 -32.13 16.05
CA SER A 227 -27.39 -31.58 16.02
C SER A 227 -28.45 -32.69 16.03
N ALA A 228 -28.23 -33.76 15.26
CA ALA A 228 -29.12 -34.92 15.22
C ALA A 228 -29.14 -35.66 16.57
N LYS A 229 -27.97 -35.87 17.19
CA LYS A 229 -27.88 -36.44 18.54
C LYS A 229 -28.58 -35.56 19.57
N ALA A 230 -28.38 -34.24 19.54
CA ALA A 230 -29.04 -33.31 20.45
C ALA A 230 -30.57 -33.33 20.29
N LYS A 231 -31.09 -33.33 19.06
CA LYS A 231 -32.53 -33.48 18.78
C LYS A 231 -33.06 -34.84 19.27
N ALA A 232 -32.31 -35.92 19.07
CA ALA A 232 -32.70 -37.25 19.54
C ALA A 232 -32.79 -37.30 21.08
N TYR A 233 -31.81 -36.73 21.80
CA TYR A 233 -31.86 -36.61 23.26
C TYR A 233 -33.04 -35.75 23.74
N ALA A 234 -33.28 -34.60 23.11
CA ALA A 234 -34.40 -33.74 23.45
C ALA A 234 -35.76 -34.44 23.22
N ASN A 235 -35.89 -35.18 22.13
CA ASN A 235 -37.08 -35.97 21.82
C ASN A 235 -37.28 -37.14 22.79
N ASP A 236 -36.21 -37.84 23.21
CA ASP A 236 -36.29 -38.91 24.21
C ASP A 236 -36.75 -38.38 25.58
N ILE A 237 -36.20 -37.24 26.01
CA ILE A 237 -36.62 -36.58 27.26
C ILE A 237 -38.09 -36.16 27.17
N THR A 238 -38.48 -35.51 26.07
CA THR A 238 -39.86 -35.07 25.85
C THR A 238 -40.82 -36.27 25.81
N GLY A 239 -40.44 -37.34 25.10
CA GLY A 239 -41.22 -38.57 25.00
C GLY A 239 -41.41 -39.25 26.36
N LYS A 240 -40.34 -39.32 27.18
CA LYS A 240 -40.42 -39.83 28.56
C LYS A 240 -41.35 -38.99 29.41
N LEU A 241 -41.24 -37.67 29.36
CA LEU A 241 -42.14 -36.78 30.10
C LEU A 241 -43.61 -36.99 29.69
N VAL A 242 -43.91 -36.99 28.39
CA VAL A 242 -45.27 -37.22 27.88
C VAL A 242 -45.81 -38.58 28.32
N SER A 243 -44.99 -39.65 28.28
CA SER A 243 -45.40 -40.98 28.73
C SER A 243 -45.74 -41.01 30.23
N VAL A 244 -44.95 -40.33 31.07
CA VAL A 244 -45.23 -40.20 32.51
C VAL A 244 -46.54 -39.46 32.76
N TYR A 245 -46.82 -38.39 32.00
CA TYR A 245 -48.10 -37.68 32.10
C TYR A 245 -49.28 -38.54 31.64
N GLN A 246 -49.15 -39.28 30.53
CA GLN A 246 -50.19 -40.17 30.02
C GLN A 246 -50.47 -41.35 30.95
N ASP A 247 -49.45 -41.97 31.53
CA ASP A 247 -49.64 -43.05 32.50
C ASP A 247 -50.32 -42.54 33.77
N ARG A 248 -49.95 -41.35 34.28
CA ARG A 248 -50.71 -40.73 35.38
C ARG A 248 -52.19 -40.54 35.03
N GLN A 249 -52.50 -40.08 33.81
CA GLN A 249 -53.91 -39.92 33.41
C GLN A 249 -54.67 -41.25 33.30
N LYS A 250 -54.02 -42.33 32.84
CA LYS A 250 -54.62 -43.67 32.78
C LYS A 250 -54.88 -44.24 34.18
N ILE A 251 -53.97 -44.01 35.13
CA ILE A 251 -54.13 -44.41 36.53
C ILE A 251 -55.31 -43.65 37.14
N THR A 252 -55.37 -42.31 36.97
CA THR A 252 -56.48 -41.49 37.46
C THR A 252 -57.83 -41.91 36.85
N LYS A 253 -57.91 -42.19 35.55
CA LYS A 253 -59.15 -42.69 34.92
C LYS A 253 -59.55 -44.08 35.41
N SER A 254 -58.60 -44.98 35.66
CA SER A 254 -58.88 -46.33 36.16
C SER A 254 -59.35 -46.32 37.61
N ASP A 255 -58.85 -45.40 38.45
CA ASP A 255 -59.35 -45.20 39.81
C ASP A 255 -60.75 -44.58 39.81
N THR A 256 -61.07 -43.74 38.83
CA THR A 256 -62.42 -43.14 38.72
C THR A 256 -63.47 -44.18 38.30
N ILE A 257 -63.13 -45.16 37.45
CA ILE A 257 -64.06 -46.21 36.97
C ILE A 257 -64.29 -47.32 38.02
N LYS A 258 -63.42 -47.48 39.02
CA LYS A 258 -63.60 -48.45 40.13
C LYS A 258 -64.43 -47.92 41.30
N THR A 259 -64.91 -46.69 41.23
CA THR A 259 -65.63 -46.01 42.32
C THR A 259 -67.11 -45.75 41.98
N GLU A 260 -67.63 -46.30 40.88
CA GLU A 260 -69.07 -46.44 40.60
C GLU A 260 -69.51 -47.90 40.79
#